data_AF-A0A536FKS1-F1
#
_entry.id   AF-A0A536FKS1-F1
#
_cell.length_a   1.000
_cell.length_b   1.000
_cell.length_c   1.000
_cell.angle_alpha   90.00
_cell.angle_beta   90.00
_cell.angle_gamma   90.00
#
_symmetry.space_group_name_H-M   'P 1'
#
loop_
_entity.id
_entity.type
_entity.pdbx_description
1 polymer ?
#
loop_
_entity_poly.entity_id
_entity_poly.type
_entity_poly.pdbx_seq_one_letter_code
_entity_poly.pdbx_strand_id
1 'polypeptide(L)'
;MLVNWIFQTVLVLLVAFFLVKDARLIRRFFRDLVPQGYRTDAHEVAADVYRMLGAYMRGELVICALIGLVTGIALWIVGVPYSLALGIVAGVTAFIPFIGPFLGALPAVAVAAFVSQSSGKVVVVLVLYFVISNVVYNFISPKVFGDAVHLSPMLIIIAFVVGGYLGGILGLFVAVPVAATLRILFIYAHERVYA
;
A
#
# COMPACT_ATOMS: atom_id res chain seq x y z
N MET A 1 -24.30 -3.11 14.96
CA MET A 1 -22.93 -3.21 14.39
C MET A 1 -22.95 -3.39 12.87
N LEU A 2 -23.57 -4.44 12.31
CA LEU A 2 -23.62 -4.68 10.85
C LEU A 2 -24.23 -3.54 10.03
N VAL A 3 -25.34 -2.95 10.48
CA VAL A 3 -25.99 -1.81 9.81
C VAL A 3 -25.04 -0.61 9.66
N ASN A 4 -24.21 -0.35 10.69
CA ASN A 4 -23.23 0.74 10.65
C ASN A 4 -22.13 0.48 9.61
N TRP A 5 -21.61 -0.75 9.54
CA TRP A 5 -20.61 -1.15 8.54
C TRP A 5 -21.14 -1.05 7.11
N ILE A 6 -22.38 -1.50 6.87
CA ILE A 6 -23.03 -1.39 5.56
C ILE A 6 -23.20 0.08 5.20
N PHE A 7 -23.74 0.91 6.11
CA PHE A 7 -23.92 2.33 5.89
C PHE A 7 -22.59 3.04 5.58
N GLN A 8 -21.55 2.80 6.37
CA GLN A 8 -20.21 3.35 6.14
C GLN A 8 -19.63 2.94 4.77
N THR A 9 -19.80 1.66 4.40
CA THR A 9 -19.31 1.15 3.11
C THR A 9 -20.04 1.83 1.95
N VAL A 10 -21.37 1.94 2.03
CA VAL A 10 -22.18 2.65 1.02
C VAL A 10 -21.79 4.12 0.93
N LEU A 11 -21.59 4.78 2.08
CA LEU A 11 -21.15 6.17 2.14
C LEU A 11 -19.78 6.35 1.47
N VAL A 12 -18.80 5.49 1.79
CA VAL A 12 -17.46 5.54 1.19
C VAL A 12 -17.53 5.33 -0.32
N LEU A 13 -18.31 4.37 -0.80
CA LEU A 13 -18.50 4.13 -2.23
C LEU A 13 -19.16 5.32 -2.93
N LEU A 14 -20.17 5.93 -2.29
CA LEU A 14 -20.84 7.12 -2.80
C LEU A 14 -19.88 8.30 -2.88
N VAL A 15 -19.12 8.57 -1.81
CA VAL A 15 -18.10 9.63 -1.79
C VAL A 15 -17.03 9.37 -2.86
N ALA A 16 -16.54 8.13 -2.99
CA ALA A 16 -15.59 7.77 -4.03
C ALA A 16 -16.15 7.99 -5.45
N PHE A 17 -17.41 7.60 -5.68
CA PHE A 17 -18.09 7.85 -6.96
C PHE A 17 -18.18 9.35 -7.27
N PHE A 18 -18.61 10.17 -6.32
CA PHE A 18 -18.68 11.62 -6.51
C PHE A 18 -17.30 12.27 -6.67
N LEU A 19 -16.29 11.82 -5.93
CA LEU A 19 -14.91 12.29 -6.08
C LEU A 19 -14.38 12.03 -7.50
N VAL A 20 -14.66 10.86 -8.06
CA VAL A 20 -14.25 10.53 -9.45
C VAL A 20 -15.07 11.32 -10.46
N LYS A 21 -16.39 11.40 -10.28
CA LYS A 21 -17.30 12.16 -11.17
C LYS A 21 -16.92 13.64 -11.23
N ASP A 22 -16.67 14.23 -10.07
CA ASP A 22 -16.43 15.67 -9.90
C ASP A 22 -14.94 16.03 -9.89
N ALA A 23 -14.05 15.09 -10.23
CA ALA A 23 -12.60 15.28 -10.23
C ALA A 23 -12.16 16.53 -11.02
N ARG A 24 -12.83 16.81 -12.15
CA ARG A 24 -12.57 18.02 -12.97
C ARG A 24 -12.96 19.30 -12.24
N LEU A 25 -14.07 19.30 -11.50
CA LEU A 25 -14.54 20.44 -10.73
C LEU A 25 -13.59 20.69 -9.54
N ILE A 26 -13.24 19.64 -8.82
CA ILE A 26 -12.30 19.67 -7.68
C ILE A 26 -10.94 20.22 -8.14
N ARG A 27 -10.41 19.74 -9.27
CA ARG A 27 -9.15 20.24 -9.82
C ARG A 27 -9.21 21.73 -10.17
N ARG A 28 -10.32 22.21 -10.74
CA ARG A 28 -10.52 23.64 -11.04
C ARG A 28 -10.56 24.45 -9.75
N PHE A 29 -11.31 24.02 -8.76
CA PHE A 29 -11.41 24.67 -7.45
C PHE A 29 -10.03 24.85 -6.80
N PHE A 30 -9.22 23.79 -6.72
CA PHE A 30 -7.86 23.89 -6.17
C PHE A 30 -6.95 24.78 -7.00
N ARG A 31 -7.03 24.75 -8.33
CA ARG A 31 -6.24 25.64 -9.19
C ARG A 31 -6.62 27.12 -8.98
N ASP A 32 -7.90 27.41 -8.77
CA ASP A 32 -8.39 28.78 -8.64
C ASP A 32 -8.04 29.38 -7.26
N LEU A 33 -7.82 28.54 -6.24
CA LEU A 33 -7.23 28.92 -4.95
C LEU A 33 -5.74 29.33 -5.03
N VAL A 34 -5.02 28.88 -6.06
CA VAL A 34 -3.59 29.19 -6.22
C VAL A 34 -3.42 30.59 -6.85
N PRO A 35 -2.65 31.49 -6.22
CA PRO A 35 -2.36 32.82 -6.78
C PRO A 35 -1.72 32.71 -8.17
N GLN A 36 -1.99 33.67 -9.05
CA GLN A 36 -1.59 33.59 -10.46
C GLN A 36 -0.09 33.34 -10.67
N GLY A 37 0.77 33.91 -9.81
CA GLY A 37 2.22 33.74 -9.88
C GLY A 37 2.74 32.32 -9.59
N TYR A 38 1.93 31.45 -8.99
CA TYR A 38 2.31 30.08 -8.60
C TYR A 38 1.52 29.00 -9.36
N ARG A 39 0.74 29.37 -10.38
CA ARG A 39 -0.12 28.41 -11.09
C ARG A 39 0.67 27.38 -11.90
N THR A 40 1.78 27.80 -12.52
CA THR A 40 2.68 26.90 -13.26
C THR A 40 3.30 25.90 -12.30
N ASP A 41 3.89 26.40 -11.22
CA ASP A 41 4.46 25.63 -10.12
C ASP A 41 3.48 24.59 -9.55
N ALA A 42 2.26 25.01 -9.20
CA ALA A 42 1.24 24.11 -8.66
C ALA A 42 0.84 23.03 -9.67
N HIS A 43 0.85 23.33 -10.97
CA HIS A 43 0.58 22.35 -12.01
C HIS A 43 1.72 21.32 -12.13
N GLU A 44 2.98 21.75 -12.03
CA GLU A 44 4.14 20.86 -12.06
C GLU A 44 4.16 19.92 -10.85
N VAL A 45 4.01 20.47 -9.65
CA VAL A 45 3.92 19.68 -8.40
C VAL A 45 2.77 18.68 -8.47
N ALA A 46 1.59 19.12 -8.93
CA ALA A 46 0.45 18.21 -9.08
C ALA A 46 0.75 17.09 -10.10
N ALA A 47 1.40 17.41 -11.22
CA ALA A 47 1.79 16.44 -12.23
C ALA A 47 2.80 15.41 -11.68
N ASP A 48 3.70 15.82 -10.80
CA ASP A 48 4.68 14.94 -10.15
C ASP A 48 4.02 14.02 -9.12
N VAL A 49 3.11 14.56 -8.31
CA VAL A 49 2.28 13.75 -7.39
C VAL A 49 1.44 12.75 -8.18
N TYR A 50 0.79 13.13 -9.28
CA TYR A 50 0.02 12.19 -10.11
C TYR A 50 0.90 11.09 -10.72
N ARG A 51 2.10 11.44 -11.22
CA ARG A 51 3.06 10.46 -11.76
C ARG A 51 3.52 9.49 -10.68
N MET A 52 3.89 10.00 -9.50
CA MET A 52 4.31 9.21 -8.35
C MET A 52 3.20 8.27 -7.87
N LEU A 53 1.99 8.79 -7.64
CA LEU A 53 0.85 7.98 -7.19
C LEU A 53 0.50 6.90 -8.21
N GLY A 54 0.50 7.23 -9.51
CA GLY A 54 0.23 6.26 -10.57
C GLY A 54 1.28 5.15 -10.63
N ALA A 55 2.55 5.49 -10.48
CA ALA A 55 3.64 4.51 -10.45
C ALA A 55 3.58 3.64 -9.18
N TYR A 56 3.37 4.23 -8.01
CA TYR A 56 3.18 3.50 -6.76
C TYR A 56 2.01 2.54 -6.84
N MET A 57 0.86 2.99 -7.32
CA MET A 57 -0.34 2.15 -7.41
C MET A 57 -0.14 0.95 -8.34
N ARG A 58 0.47 1.14 -9.51
CA ARG A 58 0.80 0.03 -10.41
C ARG A 58 1.82 -0.92 -9.80
N GLY A 59 2.84 -0.37 -9.15
CA GLY A 59 3.89 -1.15 -8.52
C GLY A 59 3.36 -2.00 -7.37
N GLU A 60 2.54 -1.42 -6.50
CA GLU A 60 1.92 -2.10 -5.37
C GLU A 60 1.01 -3.24 -5.83
N LEU A 61 0.21 -3.02 -6.89
CA LEU A 61 -0.61 -4.08 -7.48
C LEU A 61 0.23 -5.25 -8.03
N VAL A 62 1.36 -4.96 -8.66
CA VAL A 62 2.31 -6.00 -9.14
C VAL A 62 2.88 -6.77 -7.96
N ILE A 63 3.28 -6.08 -6.88
CA ILE A 63 3.83 -6.72 -5.66
C ILE A 63 2.78 -7.59 -4.99
N CYS A 64 1.56 -7.10 -4.82
CA CYS A 64 0.43 -7.84 -4.25
C CYS A 64 0.16 -9.12 -5.04
N ALA A 65 0.07 -9.01 -6.37
CA ALA A 65 -0.15 -10.15 -7.25
C ALA A 65 0.99 -11.17 -7.15
N LEU A 66 2.24 -10.69 -7.14
CA LEU A 66 3.42 -11.55 -7.03
C LEU A 66 3.46 -12.28 -5.69
N ILE A 67 3.28 -11.57 -4.57
CA ILE A 67 3.25 -12.18 -3.23
C ILE A 67 2.13 -13.21 -3.15
N GLY A 68 0.93 -12.87 -3.62
CA GLY A 68 -0.19 -13.80 -3.55
C GLY A 68 0.02 -15.07 -4.38
N LEU A 69 0.55 -14.93 -5.60
CA LEU A 69 0.87 -16.06 -6.48
C LEU A 69 1.98 -16.93 -5.91
N VAL A 70 3.14 -16.33 -5.56
CA VAL A 70 4.30 -17.07 -5.05
C VAL A 70 3.97 -17.75 -3.72
N THR A 71 3.26 -17.06 -2.83
CA THR A 71 2.83 -17.64 -1.55
C THR A 71 1.82 -18.76 -1.75
N GLY A 72 0.83 -18.58 -2.63
CA GLY A 72 -0.15 -19.62 -2.95
C GLY A 72 0.49 -20.88 -3.52
N ILE A 73 1.43 -20.73 -4.46
CA ILE A 73 2.20 -21.84 -5.03
C ILE A 73 3.07 -22.52 -3.97
N ALA A 74 3.79 -21.74 -3.15
CA ALA A 74 4.65 -22.28 -2.10
C ALA A 74 3.85 -23.09 -1.07
N LEU A 75 2.71 -22.57 -0.62
CA LEU A 75 1.82 -23.27 0.32
C LEU A 75 1.21 -24.54 -0.31
N TRP A 76 0.90 -24.51 -1.61
CA TRP A 76 0.42 -25.68 -2.33
C TRP A 76 1.49 -26.78 -2.39
N ILE A 77 2.74 -26.44 -2.68
CA ILE A 77 3.87 -27.39 -2.71
C ILE A 77 4.09 -28.02 -1.33
N VAL A 78 3.96 -27.25 -0.24
CA VAL A 78 4.05 -27.77 1.14
C VAL A 78 2.85 -28.64 1.53
N GLY A 79 1.77 -28.61 0.74
CA GLY A 79 0.53 -29.32 1.04
C GLY A 79 -0.23 -28.71 2.21
N VAL A 80 -0.26 -27.38 2.30
CA VAL A 80 -1.13 -26.65 3.24
C VAL A 80 -2.54 -26.52 2.62
N PRO A 81 -3.61 -26.90 3.34
CA PRO A 81 -4.98 -26.73 2.88
C PRO A 81 -5.30 -25.28 2.54
N TYR A 82 -6.21 -25.07 1.59
CA TYR A 82 -6.66 -23.74 1.17
C TYR A 82 -5.53 -22.82 0.67
N SER A 83 -4.44 -23.39 0.13
CA SER A 83 -3.27 -22.65 -0.35
C SER A 83 -3.59 -21.49 -1.28
N LEU A 84 -4.53 -21.67 -2.22
CA LEU A 84 -4.99 -20.60 -3.12
C LEU A 84 -5.66 -19.44 -2.36
N ALA A 85 -6.59 -19.75 -1.45
CA ALA A 85 -7.27 -18.75 -0.65
C ALA A 85 -6.29 -18.00 0.26
N LEU A 86 -5.36 -18.72 0.89
CA LEU A 86 -4.29 -18.14 1.71
C LEU A 86 -3.34 -17.28 0.87
N GLY A 87 -3.01 -17.67 -0.36
CA GLY A 87 -2.26 -16.86 -1.30
C GLY A 87 -2.99 -15.56 -1.65
N ILE A 88 -4.29 -15.61 -1.92
CA ILE A 88 -5.10 -14.40 -2.16
C ILE A 88 -5.07 -13.48 -0.93
N VAL A 89 -5.24 -14.03 0.28
CA VAL A 89 -5.15 -13.25 1.51
C VAL A 89 -3.76 -12.61 1.68
N ALA A 90 -2.69 -13.37 1.41
CA ALA A 90 -1.33 -12.84 1.43
C ALA A 90 -1.13 -11.68 0.43
N GLY A 91 -1.64 -11.84 -0.79
CA GLY A 91 -1.58 -10.78 -1.81
C GLY A 91 -2.39 -9.54 -1.45
N VAL A 92 -3.60 -9.70 -0.92
CA VAL A 92 -4.45 -8.56 -0.50
C VAL A 92 -3.84 -7.83 0.69
N THR A 93 -3.35 -8.57 1.68
CA THR A 93 -2.73 -7.97 2.87
C THR A 93 -1.40 -7.31 2.55
N ALA A 94 -0.65 -7.81 1.57
CA ALA A 94 0.61 -7.23 1.10
C ALA A 94 0.50 -5.77 0.64
N PHE A 95 -0.71 -5.31 0.31
CA PHE A 95 -0.97 -3.92 -0.06
C PHE A 95 -0.55 -2.92 1.04
N ILE A 96 -0.53 -3.35 2.30
CA ILE A 96 0.06 -2.57 3.40
C ILE A 96 1.51 -3.00 3.55
N PRO A 97 2.50 -2.23 3.07
CA PRO A 97 3.89 -2.66 3.10
C PRO A 97 4.38 -2.89 4.53
N PHE A 98 5.34 -3.80 4.71
CA PHE A 98 5.91 -4.26 5.99
C PHE A 98 4.92 -4.97 6.94
N ILE A 99 3.65 -4.58 7.01
CA ILE A 99 2.64 -5.17 7.88
C ILE A 99 1.91 -6.33 7.19
N GLY A 100 1.68 -6.21 5.89
CA GLY A 100 0.96 -7.16 5.06
C GLY A 100 1.42 -8.60 5.18
N PRO A 101 2.74 -8.89 5.11
CA PRO A 101 3.26 -10.24 5.32
C PRO A 101 2.86 -10.86 6.65
N PHE A 102 2.84 -10.09 7.74
CA PHE A 102 2.43 -10.59 9.05
C PHE A 102 0.93 -10.88 9.06
N LEU A 103 0.11 -9.98 8.50
CA LEU A 103 -1.33 -10.19 8.39
C LEU A 103 -1.69 -11.39 7.51
N GLY A 104 -0.97 -11.60 6.41
CA GLY A 104 -1.14 -12.76 5.53
C GLY A 104 -0.65 -14.07 6.15
N ALA A 105 0.43 -14.03 6.92
CA ALA A 105 0.98 -15.19 7.60
C ALA A 105 0.05 -15.72 8.69
N LEU A 106 -0.66 -14.86 9.43
CA LEU A 106 -1.55 -15.25 10.53
C LEU A 106 -2.54 -16.38 10.16
N PRO A 107 -3.40 -16.24 9.13
CA PRO A 107 -4.32 -17.30 8.74
C PRO A 107 -3.60 -18.54 8.19
N ALA A 108 -2.47 -18.36 7.47
CA ALA A 108 -1.73 -19.50 6.93
C ALA A 108 -1.08 -20.35 8.03
N VAL A 109 -0.51 -19.69 9.05
CA VAL A 109 0.04 -20.33 10.25
C VAL A 109 -1.05 -21.01 11.05
N ALA A 110 -2.22 -20.38 11.22
CA ALA A 110 -3.36 -20.99 11.89
C ALA A 110 -3.85 -22.25 11.17
N VAL A 111 -3.97 -22.22 9.83
CA VAL A 111 -4.35 -23.40 9.04
C VAL A 111 -3.29 -24.51 9.15
N ALA A 112 -2.00 -24.17 9.09
CA ALA A 112 -0.92 -25.14 9.26
C ALA A 112 -0.94 -25.79 10.66
N ALA A 113 -1.21 -25.01 11.70
CA ALA A 113 -1.24 -25.48 13.08
C ALA A 113 -2.49 -26.35 13.38
N PHE A 114 -3.68 -25.86 13.04
CA PHE A 114 -4.93 -26.46 13.49
C PHE A 114 -5.54 -27.45 12.49
N VAL A 115 -5.39 -27.21 11.19
CA VAL A 115 -5.98 -28.07 10.15
C VAL A 115 -5.00 -29.15 9.72
N SER A 116 -3.73 -28.79 9.50
CA SER A 116 -2.72 -29.79 9.14
C SER A 116 -2.14 -30.53 10.35
N GLN A 117 -2.36 -30.04 11.57
CA GLN A 117 -1.88 -30.62 12.83
C GLN A 117 -0.39 -30.96 12.82
N SER A 118 0.42 -30.14 12.15
CA SER A 118 1.84 -30.40 11.93
C SER A 118 2.68 -29.20 12.34
N SER A 119 3.38 -29.32 13.47
CA SER A 119 4.35 -28.31 13.94
C SER A 119 5.47 -28.07 12.92
N GLY A 120 5.83 -29.10 12.15
CA GLY A 120 6.79 -28.97 11.04
C GLY A 120 6.29 -28.03 9.95
N LYS A 121 5.02 -28.16 9.53
CA LYS A 121 4.43 -27.25 8.54
C LYS A 121 4.34 -25.81 9.04
N VAL A 122 4.06 -25.59 10.33
CA VAL A 122 4.05 -24.25 10.93
C VAL A 122 5.40 -23.55 10.75
N VAL A 123 6.49 -24.23 11.07
CA VAL A 123 7.85 -23.68 10.90
C VAL A 123 8.14 -23.42 9.42
N VAL A 124 7.79 -24.36 8.54
CA VAL A 124 7.97 -24.19 7.09
C VAL A 124 7.19 -22.99 6.55
N VAL A 125 5.93 -22.80 6.97
CA VAL A 125 5.13 -21.63 6.56
C VAL A 125 5.77 -20.33 7.04
N LEU A 126 6.21 -20.24 8.30
CA LEU A 126 6.88 -19.05 8.82
C LEU A 126 8.15 -18.72 8.02
N VAL A 127 8.98 -19.73 7.75
CA VAL A 127 10.20 -19.58 6.94
C VAL A 127 9.86 -19.14 5.53
N LEU A 128 8.84 -19.73 4.90
CA LEU A 128 8.39 -19.33 3.56
C LEU A 128 7.94 -17.87 3.52
N TYR A 129 7.08 -17.44 4.43
CA TYR A 129 6.65 -16.04 4.49
C TYR A 129 7.83 -15.09 4.71
N PHE A 130 8.77 -15.45 5.58
CA PHE A 130 9.98 -14.66 5.82
C PHE A 130 10.84 -14.55 4.56
N VAL A 131 11.12 -15.67 3.89
CA VAL A 131 11.96 -15.70 2.69
C VAL A 131 11.28 -14.96 1.53
N ILE A 132 10.02 -15.26 1.24
CA ILE A 132 9.25 -14.61 0.17
C ILE A 132 9.22 -13.09 0.39
N SER A 133 8.91 -12.65 1.61
CA SER A 133 8.85 -11.22 1.92
C SER A 133 10.20 -10.55 1.77
N ASN A 134 11.28 -11.15 2.29
CA ASN A 134 12.62 -10.59 2.15
C ASN A 134 13.05 -10.51 0.69
N VAL A 135 12.76 -11.53 -0.12
CA VAL A 135 13.09 -11.52 -1.54
C VAL A 135 12.30 -10.43 -2.27
N VAL A 136 10.99 -10.37 -2.05
CA VAL A 136 10.13 -9.40 -2.74
C VAL A 136 10.46 -7.96 -2.31
N TYR A 137 10.60 -7.68 -1.02
CA TYR A 137 10.82 -6.31 -0.56
C TYR A 137 12.25 -5.81 -0.78
N ASN A 138 13.27 -6.67 -0.69
CA ASN A 138 14.66 -6.23 -0.88
C ASN A 138 15.12 -6.26 -2.35
N PHE A 139 14.59 -7.17 -3.18
CA PHE A 139 15.10 -7.34 -4.56
C PHE A 139 14.12 -6.93 -5.65
N ILE A 140 12.81 -7.09 -5.42
CA ILE A 140 11.79 -6.88 -6.45
C ILE A 140 11.17 -5.50 -6.32
N SER A 141 10.82 -5.10 -5.09
CA SER A 141 10.21 -3.80 -4.82
C SER A 141 11.04 -2.62 -5.31
N PRO A 142 12.38 -2.58 -5.14
CA PRO A 142 13.19 -1.50 -5.71
C PRO A 142 13.12 -1.44 -7.25
N LYS A 143 12.97 -2.57 -7.93
CA LYS A 143 12.84 -2.63 -9.41
C LYS A 143 11.44 -2.23 -9.88
N VAL A 144 10.43 -2.52 -9.07
CA VAL A 144 9.02 -2.23 -9.38
C VAL A 144 8.69 -0.76 -9.10
N PHE A 145 9.13 -0.22 -7.97
CA PHE A 145 8.94 1.19 -7.64
C PHE A 145 9.96 2.10 -8.32
N GLY A 146 11.15 1.58 -8.64
CA GLY A 146 12.22 2.34 -9.31
C GLY A 146 12.52 3.65 -8.59
N ASP A 147 12.64 4.71 -9.37
CA ASP A 147 12.81 6.10 -8.91
C ASP A 147 11.49 6.81 -8.57
N ALA A 148 10.34 6.14 -8.62
CA ALA A 148 9.07 6.82 -8.45
C ALA A 148 8.76 7.19 -6.99
N VAL A 149 9.34 6.46 -6.03
CA VAL A 149 9.07 6.62 -4.60
C VAL A 149 10.39 6.63 -3.83
N HIS A 150 11.16 7.71 -3.93
CA HIS A 150 12.41 7.91 -3.17
C HIS A 150 12.14 8.25 -1.70
N LEU A 151 11.47 7.36 -0.97
CA LEU A 151 11.33 7.49 0.47
C LEU A 151 12.44 6.70 1.17
N SER A 152 13.08 7.32 2.16
CA SER A 152 13.97 6.59 3.05
C SER A 152 13.15 5.60 3.92
N PRO A 153 13.71 4.46 4.32
CA PRO A 153 13.03 3.52 5.21
C PRO A 153 12.51 4.17 6.49
N MET A 154 13.25 5.15 7.03
CA MET A 154 12.85 5.92 8.20
C MET A 154 11.57 6.74 7.97
N LEU A 155 11.43 7.39 6.81
CA LEU A 155 10.20 8.12 6.47
C LEU A 155 8.99 7.19 6.37
N ILE A 156 9.18 5.99 5.84
CA ILE A 156 8.11 4.98 5.74
C ILE A 156 7.65 4.55 7.15
N ILE A 157 8.59 4.27 8.05
CA ILE A 157 8.27 3.90 9.44
C ILE A 157 7.51 5.03 10.14
N ILE A 158 7.99 6.27 10.04
CA ILE A 158 7.31 7.44 10.62
C ILE A 158 5.91 7.59 10.04
N ALA A 159 5.76 7.45 8.72
CA ALA A 159 4.48 7.54 8.05
C ALA A 159 3.48 6.48 8.55
N PHE A 160 3.93 5.24 8.79
CA PHE A 160 3.07 4.21 9.36
C PHE A 160 2.71 4.48 10.81
N VAL A 161 3.63 4.96 11.64
CA VAL A 161 3.32 5.30 13.03
C VAL A 161 2.28 6.42 13.08
N VAL A 162 2.48 7.49 12.32
CA VAL A 162 1.56 8.63 12.26
C VAL A 162 0.23 8.22 11.62
N GLY A 163 0.27 7.51 10.49
CA GLY A 163 -0.93 7.03 9.79
C GLY A 163 -1.74 6.07 10.67
N GLY A 164 -1.08 5.09 11.29
CA GLY A 164 -1.70 4.16 12.22
C GLY A 164 -2.37 4.86 13.41
N TYR A 165 -1.73 5.89 13.97
CA TYR A 165 -2.30 6.67 15.06
C TYR A 165 -3.52 7.51 14.62
N LEU A 166 -3.45 8.16 13.46
CA LEU A 166 -4.51 9.07 12.99
C LEU A 166 -5.71 8.34 12.38
N GLY A 167 -5.48 7.24 11.66
CA GLY A 167 -6.49 6.57 10.83
C GLY A 167 -6.54 5.07 10.98
N GLY A 168 -5.82 4.48 11.94
CA GLY A 168 -5.75 3.03 12.13
C GLY A 168 -5.27 2.31 10.87
N ILE A 169 -5.96 1.22 10.49
CA ILE A 169 -5.64 0.42 9.30
C ILE A 169 -5.73 1.25 8.02
N LEU A 170 -6.71 2.15 7.91
CA LEU A 170 -6.84 3.02 6.74
C LEU A 170 -5.69 4.01 6.65
N GLY A 171 -5.23 4.53 7.78
CA GLY A 171 -4.08 5.41 7.84
C GLY A 171 -2.77 4.72 7.48
N LEU A 172 -2.60 3.44 7.83
CA LEU A 172 -1.48 2.62 7.37
C LEU A 172 -1.49 2.42 5.85
N PHE A 173 -2.66 2.21 5.26
CA PHE A 173 -2.82 2.01 3.82
C PHE A 173 -2.39 3.24 3.00
N VAL A 174 -2.74 4.44 3.46
CA VAL A 174 -2.41 5.70 2.75
C VAL A 174 -1.08 6.33 3.19
N ALA A 175 -0.40 5.75 4.18
CA ALA A 175 0.80 6.33 4.79
C ALA A 175 1.91 6.64 3.77
N VAL A 176 2.26 5.67 2.93
CA VAL A 176 3.35 5.81 1.94
C VAL A 176 3.01 6.84 0.85
N PRO A 177 1.83 6.79 0.20
CA PRO A 177 1.38 7.86 -0.70
C PRO A 177 1.43 9.27 -0.11
N VAL A 178 0.95 9.42 1.12
CA VAL A 178 0.91 10.72 1.81
C VAL A 178 2.33 11.20 2.11
N ALA A 179 3.20 10.34 2.64
CA ALA A 179 4.58 10.69 2.94
C ALA A 179 5.36 11.09 1.68
N ALA A 180 5.17 10.39 0.57
CA ALA A 180 5.79 10.73 -0.70
C ALA A 180 5.27 12.08 -1.25
N THR A 181 3.96 12.32 -1.15
CA THR A 181 3.36 13.61 -1.53
C THR A 181 3.95 14.76 -0.72
N LEU A 182 4.07 14.59 0.60
CA LEU A 182 4.68 15.57 1.49
C LEU A 182 6.16 15.81 1.15
N ARG A 183 6.90 14.77 0.80
CA ARG A 183 8.29 14.89 0.35
C ARG A 183 8.41 15.73 -0.92
N ILE A 184 7.56 15.50 -1.93
CA ILE A 184 7.55 16.29 -3.18
C ILE A 184 7.28 17.76 -2.87
N LEU A 185 6.27 18.04 -2.03
CA LEU A 185 5.96 19.40 -1.60
C LEU A 185 7.12 20.07 -0.86
N PHE A 186 7.80 19.33 0.02
CA PHE A 186 8.94 19.84 0.78
C PHE A 186 10.13 20.19 -0.12
N ILE A 187 10.48 19.31 -1.07
CA ILE A 187 11.57 19.55 -2.03
C ILE A 187 11.25 20.80 -2.87
N TYR A 188 10.03 20.89 -3.38
CA TYR A 188 9.59 22.05 -4.15
C TYR A 188 9.69 23.36 -3.35
N ALA A 189 9.21 23.36 -2.09
CA ALA A 189 9.28 24.53 -1.22
C ALA A 189 10.73 24.92 -0.89
N HIS A 190 11.60 23.93 -0.67
CA HIS A 190 13.02 24.16 -0.39
C HIS A 190 13.73 24.76 -1.61
N GLU A 191 13.56 24.19 -2.80
CA GLU A 191 14.15 24.73 -4.03
C GLU A 191 13.70 26.16 -4.29
N ARG A 192 12.43 26.50 -4.04
CA ARG A 192 11.92 27.85 -4.26
C ARG A 192 12.40 28.90 -3.26
N VAL A 193 12.75 28.50 -2.03
CA VAL A 193 13.22 29.41 -0.98
C VAL A 193 14.73 29.66 -1.07
N TYR A 194 15.49 28.67 -1.54
CA TYR A 194 16.95 28.73 -1.56
C TYR A 194 17.58 28.88 -2.96
N ALA A 195 16.80 28.88 -4.04
CA ALA A 195 17.23 29.23 -5.41
C ALA A 195 16.83 30.65 -5.78
#